data_AF-A0A937DBT3-F1
#
_entry.id   AF-A0A937DBT3-F1
#
_cell.length_a   1.000
_cell.length_b   1.000
_cell.length_c   1.000
_cell.angle_alpha   90.00
_cell.angle_beta   90.00
_cell.angle_gamma   90.00
#
_symmetry.space_group_name_H-M   'P 1'
#
loop_
_entity.id
_entity.type
_entity.pdbx_description
1 polymer ?
#
loop_
_entity_poly.entity_id
_entity_poly.type
_entity_poly.pdbx_seq_one_letter_code
_entity_poly.pdbx_strand_id
1 'polypeptide(L)'
;MSKLTSKFWAWKESFDNQDFRLGDSIIPKIKSGLVSPNENSENEYLGINNFPWVIKTEEEKIVSIHYIDTFFDLLREDLWELELTQFTKVVDEVLTPVDQNYKGKVFYVLFRDFYVSSAGLVDKTVK
;
A
#
# COMPACT_ATOMS: atom_id res chain seq x y z
N MET A 1 23.85 -3.45 11.18
CA MET A 1 22.99 -2.87 10.12
C MET A 1 21.64 -3.55 10.22
N SER A 2 20.53 -2.81 10.16
CA SER A 2 19.20 -3.42 10.11
C SER A 2 18.97 -4.09 8.75
N LYS A 3 18.28 -5.23 8.76
CA LYS A 3 18.01 -6.01 7.54
C LYS A 3 16.68 -5.55 6.95
N LEU A 4 16.68 -5.22 5.65
CA LEU A 4 15.45 -4.92 4.93
C LEU A 4 14.96 -6.18 4.20
N THR A 5 13.69 -6.52 4.38
CA THR A 5 13.06 -7.66 3.70
C THR A 5 11.76 -7.20 3.05
N SER A 6 11.60 -7.47 1.76
CA SER A 6 10.38 -7.17 1.01
C SER A 6 9.56 -8.43 0.78
N LYS A 7 8.24 -8.32 0.92
CA LYS A 7 7.28 -9.39 0.60
C LYS A 7 6.17 -8.83 -0.28
N PHE A 8 5.62 -9.69 -1.13
CA PHE A 8 4.61 -9.33 -2.12
C PHE A 8 3.50 -10.37 -2.13
N TRP A 9 2.27 -9.89 -2.27
CA TRP A 9 1.08 -10.71 -2.45
C TRP A 9 0.24 -10.15 -3.59
N ALA A 10 -0.41 -11.01 -4.36
CA ALA A 10 -1.39 -10.59 -5.36
C ALA A 10 -2.58 -9.93 -4.66
N TRP A 11 -2.86 -8.68 -4.99
CA TRP A 11 -4.01 -7.95 -4.43
C TRP A 11 -5.30 -8.37 -5.13
N LYS A 12 -6.35 -8.58 -4.35
CA LYS A 12 -7.69 -8.90 -4.88
C LYS A 12 -8.60 -7.70 -4.65
N GLU A 13 -9.30 -7.27 -5.70
CA GLU A 13 -10.24 -6.13 -5.64
C GLU A 13 -11.39 -6.32 -4.63
N SER A 14 -11.66 -7.57 -4.24
CA SER A 14 -12.60 -7.87 -3.15
C SER A 14 -12.21 -7.25 -1.80
N PHE A 15 -10.95 -6.83 -1.62
CA PHE A 15 -10.46 -6.14 -0.43
C PHE A 15 -10.46 -4.60 -0.60
N ASP A 16 -10.94 -4.06 -1.72
CA ASP A 16 -11.03 -2.62 -1.93
C ASP A 16 -12.24 -2.05 -1.17
N ASN A 17 -12.09 -1.82 0.14
CA ASN A 17 -13.08 -1.13 0.97
C ASN A 17 -12.69 0.32 1.31
N GLN A 18 -11.60 0.82 0.72
CA GLN A 18 -10.99 2.09 1.09
C GLN A 18 -11.41 3.24 0.18
N ASP A 19 -11.25 4.47 0.70
CA ASP A 19 -11.44 5.73 -0.01
C ASP A 19 -10.45 5.92 -1.18
N PHE A 20 -9.35 5.15 -1.16
CA PHE A 20 -8.30 5.16 -2.17
C PHE A 20 -8.17 3.77 -2.80
N ARG A 21 -8.18 3.70 -4.14
CA ARG A 21 -8.11 2.44 -4.89
C ARG A 21 -7.15 2.58 -6.06
N LEU A 22 -6.46 1.49 -6.40
CA LEU A 22 -5.60 1.45 -7.59
C LEU A 22 -6.45 1.55 -8.87
N GLY A 23 -6.06 2.46 -9.75
CA GLY A 23 -6.75 2.77 -11.00
C GLY A 23 -7.79 3.89 -10.91
N ASP A 24 -8.20 4.28 -9.70
CA ASP A 24 -9.11 5.42 -9.50
C ASP A 24 -8.45 6.73 -9.93
N SER A 25 -9.26 7.67 -10.41
CA SER A 25 -8.80 9.06 -10.58
C SER A 25 -8.52 9.70 -9.22
N ILE A 26 -7.41 10.42 -9.12
CA ILE A 26 -7.05 11.22 -7.93
C ILE A 26 -7.86 12.53 -7.83
N ILE A 27 -8.43 13.00 -8.94
CA ILE A 27 -9.10 14.31 -9.03
C ILE A 27 -10.26 14.47 -8.03
N PRO A 28 -11.17 13.50 -7.85
CA PRO A 28 -12.23 13.62 -6.84
C PRO A 28 -11.69 13.76 -5.42
N LYS A 29 -10.56 13.11 -5.11
CA LYS A 29 -9.95 13.07 -3.77
C LYS A 29 -9.26 14.40 -3.45
N ILE A 30 -8.65 15.03 -4.45
CA ILE A 30 -8.14 16.40 -4.37
C ILE A 30 -9.29 17.38 -4.11
N LYS A 31 -10.37 17.29 -4.89
CA LYS A 31 -11.53 18.18 -4.76
C LYS A 31 -12.24 18.06 -3.42
N SER A 32 -12.27 16.86 -2.84
CA SER A 32 -12.84 16.63 -1.51
C SER A 32 -11.88 16.97 -0.36
N GLY A 33 -10.66 17.41 -0.66
CA GLY A 33 -9.65 17.75 0.35
C GLY A 33 -9.11 16.56 1.13
N LEU A 34 -9.21 15.33 0.58
CA LEU A 34 -8.68 14.12 1.22
C LEU A 34 -7.17 13.96 1.02
N VAL A 35 -6.60 14.70 0.07
CA VAL A 35 -5.17 14.68 -0.25
C VAL A 35 -4.66 16.07 -0.56
N SER A 36 -3.37 16.29 -0.34
CA SER A 36 -2.63 17.48 -0.76
C SER A 36 -1.46 17.10 -1.67
N PRO A 37 -1.06 17.94 -2.64
CA PRO A 37 0.14 17.68 -3.44
C PRO A 37 1.39 17.50 -2.56
N ASN A 38 2.28 16.59 -2.95
CA ASN A 38 3.61 16.50 -2.36
C ASN A 38 4.52 17.55 -3.01
N GLU A 39 5.04 18.49 -2.23
CA GLU A 39 5.92 19.56 -2.73
C GLU A 39 7.22 19.03 -3.37
N ASN A 40 7.58 17.78 -3.09
CA ASN A 40 8.82 17.17 -3.57
C ASN A 40 8.65 16.35 -4.86
N SER A 41 7.42 16.11 -5.33
CA SER A 41 7.15 15.24 -6.48
C SER A 41 5.81 15.56 -7.14
N GLU A 42 5.83 15.92 -8.43
CA GLU A 42 4.66 16.37 -9.20
C GLU A 42 3.56 15.31 -9.32
N ASN A 43 3.90 14.04 -9.15
CA ASN A 43 2.99 12.91 -9.31
C ASN A 43 2.67 12.22 -7.98
N GLU A 44 2.93 12.89 -6.87
CA GLU A 44 2.66 12.37 -5.55
C GLU A 44 1.74 13.29 -4.75
N TYR A 45 0.93 12.66 -3.91
CA TYR A 45 -0.01 13.30 -3.02
C TYR A 45 0.12 12.69 -1.64
N LEU A 46 -0.05 13.52 -0.62
CA LEU A 46 -0.05 13.12 0.79
C LEU A 46 -1.50 13.06 1.26
N GLY A 47 -1.88 12.00 1.97
CA GLY A 47 -3.17 11.95 2.65
C GLY A 47 -3.20 12.87 3.87
N ILE A 48 -4.38 13.33 4.24
CA ILE A 48 -4.57 14.12 5.46
C ILE A 48 -4.19 13.28 6.69
N ASN A 49 -3.55 13.91 7.67
CA ASN A 49 -3.05 13.23 8.88
C ASN A 49 -2.11 12.04 8.59
N ASN A 50 -1.40 12.06 7.46
CA ASN A 50 -0.53 10.99 6.97
C ASN A 50 -1.27 9.67 6.62
N PHE A 51 -2.56 9.75 6.29
CA PHE A 51 -3.34 8.58 5.89
C PHE A 51 -4.09 8.79 4.57
N PRO A 52 -3.69 8.11 3.48
CA PRO A 52 -2.44 7.35 3.31
C PRO A 52 -1.21 8.25 3.40
N TRP A 53 -0.03 7.66 3.61
CA TRP A 53 1.21 8.42 3.74
C TRP A 53 1.60 9.08 2.42
N VAL A 54 1.62 8.30 1.33
CA VAL A 54 1.93 8.77 -0.02
C VAL A 54 1.05 8.04 -1.02
N ILE A 55 0.49 8.77 -1.98
CA ILE A 55 -0.20 8.25 -3.15
C ILE A 55 0.60 8.69 -4.37
N LYS A 56 0.96 7.75 -5.25
CA LYS A 56 1.58 8.05 -6.55
C LYS A 56 0.56 7.89 -7.66
N THR A 57 0.62 8.80 -8.63
CA THR A 57 -0.28 8.80 -9.78
C THR A 57 0.46 8.77 -11.11
N GLU A 58 -0.21 8.24 -12.13
CA GLU A 58 0.19 8.37 -13.54
C GLU A 58 -1.06 8.65 -14.37
N GLU A 59 -1.00 9.64 -15.26
CA GLU A 59 -2.17 10.11 -16.03
C GLU A 59 -3.40 10.37 -15.12
N GLU A 60 -3.17 11.01 -13.97
CA GLU A 60 -4.16 11.28 -12.92
C GLU A 60 -4.81 10.06 -12.27
N LYS A 61 -4.35 8.83 -12.57
CA LYS A 61 -4.80 7.59 -11.94
C LYS A 61 -3.87 7.16 -10.83
N ILE A 62 -4.44 6.64 -9.76
CA ILE A 62 -3.68 6.11 -8.61
C ILE A 62 -2.99 4.81 -9.03
N VAL A 63 -1.66 4.79 -8.99
CA VAL A 63 -0.84 3.62 -9.32
C VAL A 63 -0.14 3.03 -8.10
N SER A 64 0.01 3.82 -7.03
CA SER A 64 0.52 3.33 -5.76
C SER A 64 -0.10 4.07 -4.58
N ILE A 65 -0.32 3.36 -3.48
CA ILE A 65 -0.75 3.91 -2.20
C ILE A 65 0.14 3.30 -1.11
N HIS A 66 0.80 4.13 -0.32
CA HIS A 66 1.72 3.71 0.73
C HIS A 66 1.22 4.13 2.10
N TYR A 67 1.49 3.27 3.08
CA TYR A 67 1.09 3.41 4.46
C TYR A 67 2.29 3.16 5.39
N ILE A 68 2.38 3.94 6.45
CA ILE A 68 3.36 3.78 7.55
C ILE A 68 2.68 3.43 8.87
N ASP A 69 1.35 3.41 8.88
CA ASP A 69 0.52 3.05 10.02
C ASP A 69 -0.51 2.00 9.59
N THR A 70 -1.21 1.44 10.57
CA THR A 70 -2.21 0.38 10.39
C THR A 70 -3.29 0.81 9.42
N PHE A 71 -3.51 0.00 8.38
CA PHE A 71 -4.59 0.23 7.40
C PHE A 71 -5.46 -1.01 7.16
N PHE A 72 -5.17 -2.11 7.85
CA PHE A 72 -5.75 -3.44 7.62
C PHE A 72 -6.78 -3.85 8.66
N ASP A 73 -7.75 -2.99 8.94
CA ASP A 73 -8.92 -3.36 9.75
C ASP A 73 -9.64 -4.58 9.15
N LEU A 74 -9.52 -4.78 7.83
CA LEU A 74 -10.06 -5.92 7.09
C LEU A 74 -9.49 -7.29 7.48
N LEU A 75 -8.25 -7.35 7.98
CA LEU A 75 -7.60 -8.62 8.33
C LEU A 75 -7.55 -8.82 9.84
N ARG A 76 -7.06 -7.80 10.56
CA ARG A 76 -7.01 -7.69 12.03
C ARG A 76 -6.31 -6.40 12.41
N GLU A 77 -6.76 -5.77 13.48
CA GLU A 77 -6.22 -4.49 13.97
C GLU A 77 -4.73 -4.59 14.38
N ASP A 78 -4.29 -5.73 14.92
CA ASP A 78 -2.91 -5.94 15.37
C ASP A 78 -1.98 -6.51 14.29
N LEU A 79 -2.40 -6.55 13.01
CA LEU A 79 -1.59 -7.13 11.93
C LEU A 79 -0.22 -6.44 11.83
N TRP A 80 -0.16 -5.13 12.03
CA TRP A 80 1.06 -4.31 11.95
C TRP A 80 2.08 -4.62 13.05
N GLU A 81 1.60 -5.14 14.18
CA GLU A 81 2.41 -5.42 15.37
C GLU A 81 3.07 -6.81 15.29
N LEU A 82 2.63 -7.65 14.35
CA LEU A 82 3.17 -9.00 14.18
C LEU A 82 4.57 -9.00 13.59
N GLU A 83 5.40 -9.92 14.09
CA GLU A 83 6.68 -10.22 13.47
C GLU A 83 6.51 -10.89 12.11
N LEU A 84 7.52 -10.74 11.25
CA LEU A 84 7.53 -11.14 9.84
C LEU A 84 6.94 -12.53 9.60
N THR A 85 7.35 -13.55 10.36
CA THR A 85 6.86 -14.93 10.15
C THR A 85 5.37 -15.08 10.48
N GLN A 86 4.90 -14.43 11.54
CA GLN A 86 3.50 -14.46 11.93
C GLN A 86 2.65 -13.62 10.98
N PHE A 87 3.13 -12.43 10.62
CA PHE A 87 2.53 -11.56 9.62
C PHE A 87 2.33 -12.33 8.31
N THR A 88 3.39 -12.95 7.78
CA THR A 88 3.32 -13.67 6.51
C THR A 88 2.32 -14.82 6.59
N LYS A 89 2.29 -15.56 7.70
CA LYS A 89 1.34 -16.67 7.86
C LYS A 89 -0.11 -16.18 7.76
N VAL A 90 -0.44 -15.09 8.46
CA VAL A 90 -1.81 -14.53 8.45
C VAL A 90 -2.18 -14.02 7.06
N VAL A 91 -1.27 -13.32 6.38
CA VAL A 91 -1.56 -12.77 5.04
C VAL A 91 -1.63 -13.86 3.98
N ASP A 92 -0.81 -14.91 4.08
CA ASP A 92 -0.82 -16.05 3.16
C ASP A 92 -2.15 -16.84 3.21
N GLU A 93 -2.91 -16.75 4.31
CA GLU A 93 -4.23 -17.38 4.45
C GLU A 93 -5.31 -16.70 3.58
N VAL A 94 -5.09 -15.44 3.18
CA VAL A 94 -6.09 -14.60 2.49
C VAL A 94 -5.64 -14.13 1.10
N LEU A 95 -4.35 -13.85 0.95
CA LEU A 95 -3.73 -13.36 -0.28
C LEU A 95 -2.69 -14.36 -0.78
N THR A 96 -2.55 -14.43 -2.10
CA THR A 96 -1.60 -15.35 -2.74
C THR A 96 -0.22 -14.71 -2.77
N PRO A 97 0.82 -15.34 -2.18
CA PRO A 97 2.19 -14.83 -2.29
C PRO A 97 2.66 -14.78 -3.74
N VAL A 98 3.36 -13.71 -4.11
CA VAL A 98 3.94 -13.54 -5.45
C VAL A 98 5.38 -13.04 -5.34
N ASP A 99 6.12 -13.14 -6.44
CA ASP A 99 7.46 -12.60 -6.52
C ASP A 99 7.48 -11.11 -6.92
N GLN A 100 8.66 -10.51 -6.88
CA GLN A 100 8.87 -9.10 -7.22
C GLN A 100 8.56 -8.77 -8.70
N ASN A 101 8.62 -9.74 -9.59
CA ASN A 101 8.43 -9.60 -11.04
C ASN A 101 6.97 -9.82 -11.47
N TYR A 102 6.08 -10.15 -10.53
CA TYR A 102 4.66 -10.32 -10.80
C TYR A 102 4.06 -9.05 -11.43
N LYS A 103 3.27 -9.25 -12.49
CA LYS A 103 2.55 -8.18 -13.20
C LYS A 103 1.10 -8.16 -12.74
N GLY A 104 0.69 -7.06 -12.13
CA GLY A 104 -0.66 -6.87 -11.62
C GLY A 104 -0.66 -5.98 -10.38
N LYS A 105 -1.82 -5.86 -9.74
CA LYS A 105 -1.96 -5.19 -8.44
C LYS A 105 -1.34 -6.07 -7.36
N VAL A 106 -0.46 -5.49 -6.55
CA VAL A 106 0.20 -6.19 -5.44
C VAL A 106 0.04 -5.44 -4.14
N PHE A 107 -0.11 -6.22 -3.07
CA PHE A 107 0.17 -5.77 -1.73
C PHE A 107 1.65 -6.02 -1.44
N TYR A 108 2.38 -4.95 -1.16
CA TYR A 108 3.80 -4.93 -0.86
C TYR A 108 4.01 -4.57 0.60
N VAL A 109 4.89 -5.29 1.29
CA VAL A 109 5.29 -4.95 2.66
C VAL A 109 6.81 -4.94 2.77
N LEU A 110 7.32 -3.85 3.32
CA LEU A 110 8.72 -3.70 3.70
C LEU A 110 8.84 -3.95 5.20
N PHE A 111 9.66 -4.93 5.55
CA PHE A 111 10.05 -5.20 6.92
C PHE A 111 11.43 -4.61 7.20
N ARG A 112 11.57 -3.96 8.36
CA ARG A 112 12.85 -3.64 8.95
C ARG A 112 13.09 -4.59 10.11
N ASP A 113 14.12 -5.42 9.96
CA ASP A 113 14.40 -6.56 10.81
C ASP A 113 13.21 -7.54 10.81
N PHE A 114 12.38 -7.51 11.85
CA PHE A 114 11.23 -8.40 11.98
C PHE A 114 9.87 -7.71 11.84
N TYR A 115 9.80 -6.38 11.90
CA TYR A 115 8.52 -5.65 11.96
C TYR A 115 8.26 -4.89 10.67
N VAL A 116 6.97 -4.63 10.42
CA VAL A 116 6.54 -3.81 9.29
C VAL A 116 7.10 -2.41 9.44
N SER A 117 7.83 -1.96 8.43
CA SER A 117 8.33 -0.58 8.34
C SER A 117 7.41 0.28 7.48
N SER A 118 6.87 -0.30 6.41
CA SER A 118 5.88 0.32 5.55
C SER A 118 5.21 -0.75 4.71
N ALA A 119 4.07 -0.41 4.15
CA ALA A 119 3.41 -1.25 3.19
C ALA A 119 2.71 -0.41 2.13
N GLY A 120 2.30 -1.04 1.04
CA GLY A 120 1.59 -0.32 -0.01
C GLY A 120 0.86 -1.24 -0.97
N LEU A 121 -0.13 -0.67 -1.63
CA LEU A 121 -0.81 -1.23 -2.78
C LEU A 121 -0.16 -0.63 -4.02
N VAL A 122 0.29 -1.47 -4.96
CA VAL A 122 1.02 -1.02 -6.16
C VAL A 122 0.46 -1.72 -7.39
N ASP A 123 0.15 -0.97 -8.44
CA ASP A 123 -0.12 -1.54 -9.76
C ASP A 123 1.20 -1.69 -10.54
N LYS A 124 1.71 -2.93 -10.61
CA LYS A 124 2.96 -3.26 -11.32
C LYS A 124 2.77 -3.46 -12.83
N THR A 125 1.61 -3.12 -13.38
CA THR A 125 1.41 -3.09 -14.85
C THR A 125 1.79 -1.74 -15.46
N VAL A 126 1.86 -0.70 -14.62
CA VAL A 126 2.12 0.69 -14.97
C VAL A 126 3.60 1.02 -14.66
N LYS A 127 4.26 1.87 -15.46
CA LYS A 127 5.73 1.97 -15.54
C LYS A 127 6.32 3.18 -14.83
#